data_AF-A0A1Z5YSJ7-F1
#
_entry.id   AF-A0A1Z5YSJ7-F1
#
_cell.length_a   1.000
_cell.length_b   1.000
_cell.length_c   1.000
_cell.angle_alpha   90.00
_cell.angle_beta   90.00
_cell.angle_gamma   90.00
#
_symmetry.space_group_name_H-M   'P 1'
#
loop_
_entity.id
_entity.type
_entity.pdbx_description
1 polymer ?
#
loop_
_entity_poly.entity_id
_entity_poly.type
_entity_poly.pdbx_seq_one_letter_code
_entity_poly.pdbx_strand_id
1 'polypeptide(L)'
;MRHDPAAASLVIMLRGLRMYGMAQATADLIELGAPAFDAAIPILSQLRKAELAERGVRSIAYQTKIARFPESRGAQYSGYRHDDRS
;
A
#
# COMPACT_ATOMS: atom_id res chain seq x y z
N MET A 1 -18.13 23.98 -18.79
CA MET A 1 -18.13 22.87 -17.81
C MET A 1 -17.34 23.33 -16.59
N ARG A 2 -17.95 23.35 -15.40
CA ARG A 2 -17.24 23.68 -14.16
C ARG A 2 -16.57 22.40 -13.68
N HIS A 3 -15.25 22.28 -13.83
CA HIS A 3 -14.52 21.11 -13.32
C HIS A 3 -14.56 21.10 -11.79
N ASP A 4 -14.99 20.00 -11.19
CA ASP A 4 -14.92 19.80 -9.74
C ASP A 4 -13.45 19.55 -9.35
N PRO A 5 -12.81 20.42 -8.53
CA PRO A 5 -11.45 20.20 -8.07
C PRO A 5 -11.28 18.89 -7.28
N ALA A 6 -12.33 18.39 -6.62
CA ALA A 6 -12.29 17.10 -5.94
C ALA A 6 -12.12 15.95 -6.94
N ALA A 7 -12.87 15.97 -8.04
CA ALA A 7 -12.76 14.96 -9.09
C ALA A 7 -11.38 14.98 -9.76
N ALA A 8 -10.87 16.18 -10.10
CA ALA A 8 -9.53 16.33 -10.69
C ALA A 8 -8.43 15.80 -9.75
N SER A 9 -8.59 16.01 -8.45
CA SER A 9 -7.65 15.51 -7.47
C SER A 9 -7.57 13.97 -7.45
N LEU A 10 -8.69 13.26 -7.66
CA LEU A 10 -8.73 11.79 -7.71
C LEU A 10 -7.81 11.22 -8.78
N VAL A 11 -7.67 11.88 -9.94
CA VAL A 11 -6.77 11.43 -11.02
C VAL A 11 -5.30 11.43 -10.56
N ILE A 12 -4.84 12.52 -9.95
CA ILE A 12 -3.47 12.67 -9.43
C ILE A 12 -3.22 11.63 -8.34
N MET A 13 -4.20 11.49 -7.46
CA MET A 13 -4.19 10.61 -6.30
C MET A 13 -4.09 9.13 -6.68
N LEU A 14 -4.83 8.68 -7.70
CA LEU A 14 -4.78 7.31 -8.24
C LEU A 14 -3.46 7.01 -8.93
N ARG A 15 -2.88 8.00 -9.65
CA ARG A 15 -1.52 7.88 -10.22
C ARG A 15 -0.47 7.67 -9.15
N GLY A 16 -0.58 8.35 -8.01
CA GLY A 16 0.28 8.14 -6.83
C GLY A 16 0.22 6.70 -6.29
N LEU A 17 -0.93 6.02 -6.43
CA LEU A 17 -1.11 4.61 -6.10
C LEU A 17 -0.78 3.64 -7.24
N ARG A 18 -0.24 4.15 -8.36
CA ARG A 18 0.03 3.40 -9.60
C ARG A 18 -1.22 2.76 -10.24
N MET A 19 -2.41 3.29 -9.97
CA MET A 19 -3.67 2.84 -10.56
C MET A 19 -3.95 3.58 -11.86
N TYR A 20 -3.05 3.46 -12.85
CA TYR A 20 -3.10 4.28 -14.07
C TYR A 20 -4.36 4.07 -14.90
N GLY A 21 -4.85 2.83 -15.02
CA GLY A 21 -6.09 2.53 -15.73
C GLY A 21 -7.32 3.21 -15.08
N MET A 22 -7.38 3.21 -13.75
CA MET A 22 -8.46 3.92 -13.03
C MET A 22 -8.31 5.43 -13.12
N ALA A 23 -7.08 5.96 -13.07
CA ALA A 23 -6.84 7.37 -13.26
C ALA A 23 -7.29 7.85 -14.65
N GLN A 24 -7.06 7.04 -15.70
CA GLN A 24 -7.55 7.34 -17.04
C GLN A 24 -9.08 7.29 -17.09
N ALA A 25 -9.70 6.21 -16.61
CA ALA A 25 -11.16 6.09 -16.60
C ALA A 25 -11.84 7.23 -15.80
N THR A 26 -11.23 7.67 -14.69
CA THR A 26 -11.72 8.82 -13.92
C THR A 26 -11.66 10.11 -14.74
N ALA A 27 -10.60 10.34 -15.52
CA ALA A 27 -10.49 11.50 -16.40
C ALA A 27 -11.58 11.48 -17.48
N ASP A 28 -11.81 10.33 -18.11
CA ASP A 28 -12.85 10.16 -19.12
C ASP A 28 -14.26 10.42 -18.54
N LEU A 29 -14.52 9.98 -17.29
CA LEU A 29 -15.78 10.23 -16.59
C LEU A 29 -15.98 11.71 -16.22
N ILE A 30 -14.90 12.42 -15.89
CA ILE A 30 -14.93 13.87 -15.63
C ILE A 30 -15.30 14.62 -16.91
N GLU A 31 -14.72 14.24 -18.05
CA GLU A 31 -15.05 14.84 -19.34
C GLU A 31 -16.50 14.58 -19.76
N LEU A 32 -17.02 13.38 -19.46
CA LEU A 32 -18.41 13.02 -19.72
C LEU A 32 -19.40 13.82 -18.85
N GLY A 33 -18.98 14.30 -17.68
CA GLY A 33 -19.83 15.06 -16.77
C GLY A 33 -21.03 14.26 -16.25
N ALA A 34 -20.85 12.95 -16.03
CA ALA A 34 -21.93 12.05 -15.64
C ALA A 34 -22.39 12.32 -14.19
N PRO A 35 -23.67 12.60 -13.92
CA PRO A 35 -24.16 12.91 -12.57
C PRO A 35 -23.94 11.80 -11.54
N ALA A 36 -23.95 10.54 -12.00
CA ALA A 36 -23.67 9.39 -11.14
C ALA A 36 -22.21 9.36 -10.65
N PHE A 37 -21.27 9.86 -11.47
CA PHE A 37 -19.87 9.94 -11.07
C PHE A 37 -19.67 11.03 -10.02
N ASP A 38 -20.32 12.19 -10.18
CA ASP A 38 -20.27 13.27 -9.18
C ASP A 38 -20.79 12.80 -7.81
N ALA A 39 -21.88 12.04 -7.80
CA ALA A 39 -22.41 11.43 -6.59
C ALA A 39 -21.47 10.39 -5.95
N ALA A 40 -20.57 9.79 -6.73
CA ALA A 40 -19.61 8.79 -6.26
C ALA A 40 -18.28 9.39 -5.75
N ILE A 41 -17.97 10.66 -6.03
CA ILE A 41 -16.74 11.32 -5.59
C ILE A 41 -16.46 11.15 -4.08
N PRO A 42 -17.45 11.31 -3.16
CA PRO A 42 -17.20 11.17 -1.73
C PRO A 42 -16.75 9.75 -1.34
N ILE A 43 -17.42 8.72 -1.87
CA ILE A 43 -17.08 7.33 -1.53
C ILE A 43 -15.75 6.91 -2.16
N LEU A 44 -15.47 7.30 -3.39
CA LEU A 44 -14.19 7.03 -4.06
C LEU A 44 -13.02 7.66 -3.29
N SER A 45 -13.22 8.86 -2.75
CA SER A 45 -12.22 9.54 -1.91
C SER A 45 -11.91 8.75 -0.63
N GLN A 46 -12.90 8.11 -0.01
CA GLN A 46 -12.72 7.29 1.19
C GLN A 46 -12.04 5.95 0.86
N LEU A 47 -12.50 5.26 -0.18
CA LEU A 47 -11.90 3.99 -0.62
C LEU A 47 -10.42 4.17 -0.96
N ARG A 48 -10.06 5.29 -1.59
CA ARG A 48 -8.67 5.62 -1.91
C ARG A 48 -7.80 5.85 -0.66
N LYS A 49 -8.35 6.39 0.42
CA LYS A 49 -7.63 6.50 1.71
C LYS A 49 -7.44 5.12 2.36
N ALA A 50 -8.47 4.27 2.33
CA ALA A 50 -8.41 2.92 2.85
C ALA A 50 -7.34 2.08 2.13
N GLU A 51 -7.31 2.12 0.79
CA GLU A 51 -6.31 1.44 -0.04
C GLU A 51 -4.88 1.84 0.33
N LEU A 52 -4.62 3.14 0.54
CA LEU A 52 -3.30 3.61 0.96
C LEU A 52 -2.91 3.05 2.33
N ALA A 53 -3.84 3.05 3.29
CA ALA A 53 -3.61 2.52 4.63
C ALA A 53 -3.32 1.01 4.58
N GLU A 54 -4.12 0.23 3.84
CA GLU A 54 -3.94 -1.22 3.72
C GLU A 54 -2.60 -1.60 3.09
N ARG A 55 -2.16 -0.86 2.06
CA ARG A 55 -0.81 -1.05 1.49
C ARG A 55 0.29 -0.80 2.51
N GLY A 56 0.13 0.21 3.36
CA GLY A 56 1.05 0.51 4.46
C GLY A 56 1.12 -0.62 5.48
N VAL A 57 -0.02 -1.17 5.89
CA VAL A 57 -0.06 -2.33 6.81
C VAL A 57 0.62 -3.55 6.17
N ARG A 58 0.31 -3.84 4.90
CA ARG A 58 0.90 -4.98 4.18
C ARG A 58 2.40 -4.86 3.99
N SER A 59 2.91 -3.65 3.71
CA SER A 59 4.35 -3.42 3.52
C SER A 59 5.12 -3.61 4.83
N ILE A 60 4.60 -3.09 5.95
CA ILE A 60 5.19 -3.31 7.28
C ILE A 60 5.20 -4.80 7.62
N ALA A 61 4.07 -5.49 7.45
CA ALA A 61 3.99 -6.93 7.72
C ALA A 61 5.01 -7.74 6.91
N TYR A 62 5.24 -7.38 5.64
CA TYR A 62 6.27 -8.00 4.82
C TYR A 62 7.67 -7.73 5.38
N GLN A 63 8.00 -6.48 5.73
CA GLN A 63 9.31 -6.12 6.28
C GLN A 63 9.58 -6.84 7.61
N THR A 64 8.61 -6.87 8.52
CA THR A 64 8.70 -7.59 9.80
C THR A 64 8.92 -9.09 9.58
N LYS A 65 8.26 -9.69 8.58
CA LYS A 65 8.42 -11.12 8.27
C LYS A 65 9.85 -11.45 7.80
N ILE A 66 10.45 -10.62 6.95
CA ILE A 66 11.79 -10.88 6.41
C ILE A 66 12.92 -10.43 7.36
N ALA A 67 12.66 -9.45 8.23
CA ALA A 67 13.61 -8.94 9.21
C ALA A 67 13.78 -9.87 10.42
N ARG A 68 13.20 -11.08 10.41
CA ARG A 68 13.38 -12.07 11.48
C ARG A 68 14.87 -12.39 11.59
N PHE A 69 15.48 -11.87 12.66
CA PHE A 69 16.88 -12.14 12.99
C PHE A 69 17.09 -13.66 13.10
N PRO A 70 18.21 -14.21 12.60
CA PRO A 70 18.51 -15.63 12.74
C PRO A 70 18.85 -15.96 14.21
N GLU A 71 17.84 -16.05 15.05
CA GLU A 71 17.92 -16.66 16.38
C GLU A 71 17.99 -18.18 16.23
N SER A 72 19.18 -18.72 15.96
CA SER A 72 19.60 -20.11 16.31
C SER A 72 20.91 -20.56 15.64
N ARG A 73 21.94 -19.71 15.55
CA ARG A 73 23.32 -20.20 15.25
C ARG A 73 24.32 -19.99 16.38
N GLY A 74 23.94 -19.32 17.46
CA GLY A 74 24.82 -19.08 18.61
C GLY A 74 24.86 -20.19 19.67
N ALA A 75 23.87 -21.10 19.70
CA ALA A 75 23.77 -22.12 20.74
C ALA A 75 24.33 -23.50 20.34
N GLN A 76 24.62 -23.74 19.05
CA GLN A 76 25.16 -25.04 18.59
C GLN A 76 26.71 -25.14 18.71
N TYR A 77 27.40 -24.06 19.09
CA TYR A 77 28.87 -24.02 19.24
C TYR A 77 29.36 -23.84 20.70
N SER A 78 28.48 -24.05 21.69
CA SER A 78 28.84 -24.00 23.12
C SER A 78 28.78 -25.39 23.79
N GLY A 79 29.05 -26.45 23.03
CA GLY A 79 29.12 -27.84 23.53
C GLY A 79 30.46 -28.55 23.29
N TYR A 80 31.44 -27.88 22.66
CA TYR A 80 32.76 -28.44 22.35
C TYR A 80 33.88 -27.62 22.98
N ARG A 81 34.01 -27.65 24.31
CA ARG A 81 35.28 -27.32 24.98
C ARG A 81 35.55 -28.29 26.12
N HIS A 82 36.33 -29.31 25.76
CA HIS A 82 37.32 -30.01 26.57
C HIS A 82 36.88 -30.56 27.93
N ASP A 83 36.17 -31.69 27.89
CA ASP A 83 36.51 -32.80 28.77
C ASP A 83 37.51 -33.69 28.03
N ASP A 84 38.82 -33.47 28.20
CA ASP A 84 39.83 -34.51 27.95
C ASP A 84 41.04 -34.31 28.88
N ARG A 85 41.07 -35.19 29.90
CA ARG A 85 42.19 -35.79 30.68
C ARG A 85 42.96 -35.00 31.73
N SER A 86 42.76 -35.50 32.97
CA SER A 86 43.76 -36.20 33.82
C SER A 86 45.23 -36.22 33.40
#